data_AF-A0A8C1DL35-F1
#
_entry.id   AF-A0A8C1DL35-F1
#
_cell.length_a   1.000
_cell.length_b   1.000
_cell.length_c   1.000
_cell.angle_alpha   90.00
_cell.angle_beta   90.00
_cell.angle_gamma   90.00
#
_symmetry.space_group_name_H-M   'P 1'
#
loop_
_entity.id
_entity.type
_entity.pdbx_description
1 polymer ?
#
loop_
_entity_poly.entity_id
_entity_poly.type
_entity_poly.pdbx_seq_one_letter_code
_entity_poly.pdbx_strand_id
1 'polypeptide(L)'
;MNLKNIRNLYDNEFYFCSEVCSWSDVKAYYGTGAWGVDERFKIDIVLSLENDTAHALGLITEELKKMREAVVQNRLVLDLLTSQQGGVCKMLGVSCCFYIPDNSDNITNIVSHILIYSDAYLQKCNVY
;
A
#
# COMPACT_ATOMS: atom_id res chain seq x y z
N MET A 1 27.04 -15.27 -11.88
CA MET A 1 26.03 -14.80 -10.91
C MET A 1 25.28 -13.63 -11.54
N ASN A 2 23.95 -13.67 -11.60
CA ASN A 2 23.13 -12.65 -12.26
C ASN A 2 22.56 -11.68 -11.20
N LEU A 3 23.22 -10.54 -11.03
CA LEU A 3 22.68 -9.43 -10.24
C LEU A 3 21.84 -8.53 -11.15
N LYS A 4 20.70 -8.07 -10.63
CA LYS A 4 19.85 -7.07 -11.26
C LYS A 4 19.77 -5.86 -10.35
N ASN A 5 19.69 -4.68 -10.94
CA ASN A 5 19.33 -3.47 -10.21
C ASN A 5 17.86 -3.09 -10.47
N ILE A 6 17.20 -2.55 -9.47
CA ILE A 6 15.93 -1.84 -9.57
C ILE A 6 16.09 -0.47 -8.92
N ARG A 7 15.23 0.48 -9.29
CA ARG A 7 15.10 1.74 -8.56
C ARG A 7 13.78 1.76 -7.80
N ASN A 8 13.78 2.35 -6.60
CA ASN A 8 12.52 2.63 -5.91
C ASN A 8 11.85 3.89 -6.49
N LEU A 9 10.71 4.27 -5.91
CA LEU A 9 9.93 5.45 -6.31
C LEU A 9 10.68 6.78 -6.09
N TYR A 10 11.78 6.76 -5.33
CA TYR A 10 12.64 7.91 -5.04
C TYR A 10 13.97 7.88 -5.80
N ASP A 11 14.07 7.08 -6.87
CA ASP A 11 15.27 6.92 -7.69
C ASP A 11 16.50 6.32 -6.97
N ASN A 12 16.32 5.75 -5.77
CA ASN A 12 17.40 5.02 -5.08
C ASN A 12 17.63 3.67 -5.77
N GLU A 13 18.88 3.37 -6.13
CA GLU A 13 19.26 2.08 -6.74
C GLU A 13 19.44 0.96 -5.71
N PHE A 14 18.81 -0.18 -6.00
CA PHE A 14 18.87 -1.41 -5.22
C PHE A 14 19.35 -2.56 -6.10
N TYR A 15 20.30 -3.35 -5.61
CA TYR A 15 20.86 -4.52 -6.29
C TYR A 15 20.39 -5.82 -5.63
N PHE A 16 19.84 -6.76 -6.40
CA PHE A 16 19.38 -8.05 -5.91
C PHE A 16 19.79 -9.19 -6.83
N CYS A 17 19.86 -10.41 -6.30
CA CYS A 17 20.10 -11.59 -7.12
C CYS A 17 18.86 -11.94 -7.92
N SER A 18 19.01 -12.20 -9.23
CA SER A 18 17.89 -12.62 -10.08
C SER A 18 17.46 -14.07 -9.86
N GLU A 19 18.28 -14.85 -9.14
CA GLU A 19 18.04 -16.24 -8.72
C GLU A 19 18.49 -16.40 -7.26
N VAL A 20 18.10 -17.51 -6.61
CA VAL A 20 18.56 -17.82 -5.24
C VAL A 20 20.08 -17.91 -5.23
N CYS A 21 20.73 -16.92 -4.61
CA CYS A 21 22.17 -16.87 -4.47
C CYS A 21 22.61 -17.40 -3.11
N SER A 22 23.76 -18.08 -3.07
CA SER A 22 24.34 -18.56 -1.82
C SER A 22 25.01 -17.40 -1.07
N TRP A 23 25.14 -17.55 0.25
CA TRP A 23 25.84 -16.59 1.11
C TRP A 23 27.30 -16.34 0.69
N SER A 24 27.97 -17.32 0.07
CA SER A 24 29.33 -17.15 -0.47
C SER A 24 29.37 -16.23 -1.69
N ASP A 25 28.30 -16.20 -2.49
CA ASP A 25 28.24 -15.38 -3.70
C ASP A 25 28.08 -13.89 -3.35
N VAL A 26 27.33 -13.58 -2.29
CA VAL A 26 27.17 -12.23 -1.71
C VAL A 26 28.51 -11.67 -1.20
N LYS A 27 29.27 -12.48 -0.47
CA LYS A 27 30.58 -12.07 0.10
C LYS A 27 31.62 -11.78 -0.97
N ALA A 28 31.61 -12.53 -2.08
CA ALA A 28 32.49 -12.29 -3.21
C ALA A 28 32.26 -10.90 -3.82
N TYR A 29 31.00 -10.44 -3.87
CA TYR A 29 30.67 -9.11 -4.39
C TYR A 29 31.16 -8.00 -3.44
N TYR A 30 30.96 -8.15 -2.12
CA TYR A 30 31.49 -7.23 -1.09
C TYR A 30 32.99 -6.92 -1.24
N GLY A 31 33.79 -7.91 -1.68
CA GLY A 31 35.23 -7.75 -1.92
C GLY A 31 35.61 -7.05 -3.24
N THR A 32 34.67 -6.92 -4.20
CA THR A 32 34.91 -6.33 -5.53
C THR A 32 34.63 -4.82 -5.60
N GLY A 33 34.33 -4.18 -4.47
CA GLY A 33 33.95 -2.76 -4.42
C GLY A 33 32.51 -2.48 -4.88
N ALA A 34 31.74 -3.54 -5.14
CA ALA A 34 30.32 -3.48 -5.41
C ALA A 34 29.58 -4.10 -4.22
N TRP A 35 28.61 -3.38 -3.65
CA TRP A 35 28.02 -3.73 -2.36
C TRP A 35 27.21 -5.03 -2.44
N GLY A 36 27.76 -6.12 -1.90
CA GLY A 36 27.09 -7.42 -1.81
C GLY A 36 25.82 -7.30 -1.00
N VAL A 37 24.77 -7.99 -1.42
CA VAL A 37 23.44 -7.93 -0.81
C VAL A 37 23.47 -8.54 0.61
N ASP A 38 23.74 -7.72 1.63
CA ASP A 38 23.71 -8.11 3.04
C ASP A 38 22.28 -8.49 3.49
N GLU A 39 22.13 -9.27 4.57
CA GLU A 39 20.79 -9.50 5.16
C GLU A 39 20.10 -8.19 5.58
N ARG A 40 20.88 -7.15 5.94
CA ARG A 40 20.37 -5.79 6.19
C ARG A 40 19.74 -5.15 4.94
N PHE A 41 20.30 -5.40 3.76
CA PHE A 41 19.77 -4.85 2.52
C PHE A 41 18.40 -5.45 2.15
N LYS A 42 18.15 -6.74 2.48
CA LYS A 42 16.82 -7.34 2.31
C LYS A 42 15.79 -6.67 3.22
N ILE A 43 16.19 -6.27 4.42
CA ILE A 43 15.35 -5.55 5.38
C ILE A 43 15.05 -4.14 4.85
N ASP A 44 16.05 -3.41 4.36
CA ASP A 44 15.88 -2.05 3.83
C ASP A 44 14.90 -1.97 2.64
N ILE A 45 14.96 -2.95 1.72
CA ILE A 45 13.99 -3.04 0.61
C ILE A 45 12.58 -3.24 1.15
N VAL A 46 12.40 -4.16 2.10
CA VAL A 46 11.08 -4.47 2.67
C VAL A 46 10.53 -3.24 3.40
N LEU A 47 11.36 -2.53 4.17
CA LEU A 47 10.96 -1.30 4.87
C LEU A 47 10.58 -0.17 3.91
N SER A 48 11.36 0.02 2.84
CA SER A 48 11.02 1.01 1.80
C SER A 48 9.70 0.65 1.13
N LEU A 49 9.49 -0.62 0.79
CA LEU A 49 8.25 -1.10 0.18
C LEU A 49 7.06 -0.95 1.12
N GLU A 50 7.22 -1.27 2.40
CA GLU A 50 6.19 -1.11 3.42
C GLU A 50 5.79 0.36 3.58
N ASN A 51 6.75 1.28 3.64
CA ASN A 51 6.49 2.71 3.74
C ASN A 51 5.78 3.26 2.49
N ASP A 52 6.24 2.88 1.29
CA ASP A 52 5.60 3.26 0.03
C ASP A 52 4.15 2.73 -0.06
N THR A 53 3.95 1.47 0.37
CA THR A 53 2.63 0.83 0.40
C THR A 53 1.70 1.50 1.43
N ALA A 54 2.21 1.78 2.63
CA ALA A 54 1.48 2.49 3.68
C ALA A 54 1.02 3.88 3.20
N HIS A 55 1.92 4.63 2.55
CA HIS A 55 1.61 5.93 1.98
C HIS A 55 0.55 5.85 0.87
N ALA A 56 0.70 4.92 -0.08
CA ALA A 56 -0.27 4.72 -1.15
C ALA A 56 -1.66 4.34 -0.61
N LEU A 57 -1.74 3.47 0.39
CA LEU A 57 -2.99 3.10 1.05
C LEU A 57 -3.64 4.29 1.77
N GLY A 58 -2.84 5.17 2.38
CA GLY A 58 -3.32 6.42 2.97
C GLY A 58 -3.99 7.32 1.92
N LEU A 59 -3.31 7.57 0.80
CA LEU A 59 -3.84 8.38 -0.31
C LEU A 59 -5.14 7.81 -0.89
N ILE A 60 -5.16 6.49 -1.16
CA ILE A 60 -6.35 5.80 -1.68
C ILE A 60 -7.51 5.89 -0.69
N THR A 61 -7.24 5.78 0.61
CA THR A 61 -8.26 5.88 1.65
C THR A 61 -8.90 7.26 1.67
N GLU A 62 -8.12 8.33 1.56
CA GLU A 62 -8.64 9.69 1.46
C GLU A 62 -9.48 9.91 0.21
N GLU A 63 -9.03 9.41 -0.94
CA GLU A 63 -9.74 9.52 -2.21
C GLU A 63 -11.08 8.78 -2.16
N LEU A 64 -11.09 7.54 -1.65
CA LEU A 64 -12.31 6.73 -1.48
C LEU A 64 -13.31 7.39 -0.53
N LYS A 65 -12.84 8.02 0.55
CA LYS A 65 -13.71 8.75 1.49
C LYS A 65 -14.42 9.91 0.80
N LYS A 66 -13.69 10.73 0.04
CA LYS A 66 -14.28 11.85 -0.73
C LYS A 66 -15.23 11.36 -1.82
N MET A 67 -14.87 10.29 -2.53
CA MET A 67 -15.75 9.68 -3.53
C MET A 67 -17.04 9.15 -2.91
N ARG A 68 -16.95 8.50 -1.74
CA ARG A 68 -18.13 8.04 -0.99
C ARG A 68 -19.06 9.19 -0.65
N GLU A 69 -18.52 10.29 -0.12
CA GLU A 69 -19.32 11.50 0.18
C GLU A 69 -20.02 12.05 -1.07
N ALA A 70 -19.30 12.15 -2.19
CA ALA A 70 -19.87 12.60 -3.46
C ALA A 70 -20.98 11.67 -3.97
N VAL A 71 -20.79 10.35 -3.89
CA VAL A 71 -21.80 9.37 -4.31
C VAL A 71 -23.05 9.44 -3.43
N VAL A 72 -22.89 9.60 -2.10
CA VAL A 72 -24.02 9.80 -1.19
C VAL A 72 -24.78 11.08 -1.52
N GLN A 73 -24.09 12.19 -1.76
CA GLN A 73 -24.72 13.46 -2.15
C GLN A 73 -25.45 13.34 -3.50
N ASN A 74 -24.80 12.75 -4.50
CA ASN A 74 -25.41 12.51 -5.80
C ASN A 74 -26.66 11.64 -5.66
N ARG A 75 -26.62 10.61 -4.80
CA ARG A 75 -27.77 9.75 -4.56
C ARG A 75 -28.94 10.53 -3.96
N LEU A 76 -28.70 11.38 -2.98
CA LEU A 76 -29.73 12.21 -2.37
C LEU A 76 -30.39 13.15 -3.38
N VAL A 77 -29.58 13.82 -4.22
CA VAL A 77 -30.09 14.69 -5.29
C VAL A 77 -30.91 13.91 -6.30
N LEU A 78 -30.43 12.73 -6.73
CA LEU A 78 -31.16 11.90 -7.67
C LEU A 78 -32.48 11.38 -7.09
N ASP A 79 -32.51 10.98 -5.81
CA ASP A 79 -33.75 10.57 -5.14
C ASP A 79 -34.74 11.74 -4.99
N LEU A 80 -34.25 12.98 -4.78
CA LEU A 80 -35.08 14.18 -4.81
C LEU A 80 -35.69 14.43 -6.20
N LEU A 81 -34.86 14.38 -7.25
CA LEU A 81 -35.28 14.58 -8.64
C LEU A 81 -36.27 13.51 -9.12
N THR A 82 -36.13 12.28 -8.62
CA THR A 82 -36.98 11.14 -8.98
C THR A 82 -38.07 10.87 -7.94
N SER A 83 -38.30 11.80 -7.01
CA SER A 83 -39.27 11.64 -5.91
C SER A 83 -40.69 11.32 -6.39
N GLN A 84 -41.13 11.92 -7.50
CA GLN A 84 -42.44 11.62 -8.12
C GLN A 84 -42.54 10.18 -8.66
N GLN A 85 -41.42 9.59 -9.04
CA GLN A 85 -41.32 8.18 -9.48
C GLN A 85 -41.05 7.25 -8.28
N GLY A 86 -41.02 7.78 -7.06
CA GLY A 86 -40.73 7.08 -5.82
C GLY A 86 -39.23 6.84 -5.56
N GLY A 87 -38.37 7.71 -6.07
CA GLY A 87 -36.92 7.64 -5.92
C GLY A 87 -36.26 6.74 -6.98
N VAL A 88 -34.93 6.77 -7.04
CA VAL A 88 -34.15 6.12 -8.10
C VAL A 88 -34.37 4.61 -8.09
N CYS A 89 -34.54 4.00 -6.91
CA CYS A 89 -34.70 2.55 -6.83
C CYS A 89 -36.06 2.07 -7.37
N LYS A 90 -37.14 2.80 -7.08
CA LYS A 90 -38.47 2.51 -7.66
C LYS A 90 -38.51 2.84 -9.16
N MET A 91 -37.88 3.95 -9.56
CA MET A 91 -37.72 4.33 -10.97
C MET A 91 -37.01 3.23 -11.79
N LEU A 92 -35.97 2.61 -11.22
CA LEU A 92 -35.22 1.52 -11.86
C LEU A 92 -35.87 0.14 -11.70
N GLY A 93 -36.93 0.00 -10.89
CA GLY A 93 -37.58 -1.28 -10.64
C GLY A 93 -36.73 -2.29 -9.86
N VAL A 94 -35.76 -1.81 -9.07
CA VAL A 94 -34.83 -2.67 -8.29
C VAL A 94 -35.11 -2.59 -6.80
N SER A 95 -34.98 -3.73 -6.10
CA SER A 95 -34.95 -3.75 -4.62
C SER A 95 -33.69 -3.04 -4.12
N CYS A 96 -33.80 -2.28 -3.03
CA CYS A 96 -32.81 -1.28 -2.70
C CYS A 96 -32.55 -1.14 -1.20
N CYS A 97 -31.28 -1.31 -0.84
CA CYS A 97 -30.69 -0.85 0.42
C CYS A 97 -29.45 -0.02 0.05
N PHE A 98 -29.59 1.30 -0.01
CA PHE A 98 -28.47 2.18 -0.32
C PHE A 98 -27.60 2.33 0.93
N TYR A 99 -26.47 1.63 0.95
CA TYR A 99 -25.45 1.73 1.98
C TYR A 99 -24.09 1.58 1.31
N ILE A 100 -23.23 2.58 1.50
CA ILE A 100 -21.82 2.49 1.10
C ILE A 100 -21.03 2.27 2.39
N PRO A 101 -20.36 1.11 2.56
CA PRO A 101 -19.55 0.87 3.74
C PRO A 101 -18.45 1.91 3.85
N ASP A 102 -18.14 2.31 5.08
CA ASP A 102 -17.01 3.16 5.38
C ASP A 102 -15.94 2.31 6.08
N ASN A 103 -14.85 2.04 5.36
CA ASN A 103 -13.74 1.24 5.85
C ASN A 103 -12.49 2.08 6.13
N SER A 104 -12.61 3.42 6.11
CA SER A 104 -11.43 4.29 6.26
C SER A 104 -10.66 4.01 7.54
N ASP A 105 -11.37 3.78 8.65
CA ASP A 105 -10.77 3.54 9.95
C ASP A 105 -10.09 2.16 10.00
N ASN A 106 -10.72 1.14 9.41
CA ASN A 106 -10.14 -0.20 9.31
C ASN A 106 -8.84 -0.18 8.49
N ILE A 107 -8.82 0.52 7.36
CA ILE A 107 -7.63 0.63 6.51
C ILE A 107 -6.54 1.43 7.24
N THR A 108 -6.89 2.53 7.89
CA THR A 108 -5.94 3.34 8.68
C THR A 108 -5.30 2.54 9.81
N ASN A 109 -6.08 1.69 10.49
CA ASN A 109 -5.56 0.79 11.52
C ASN A 109 -4.61 -0.26 10.93
N ILE A 110 -4.92 -0.84 9.77
CA ILE A 110 -4.03 -1.79 9.08
C ILE A 110 -2.71 -1.12 8.69
N VAL A 111 -2.78 0.09 8.10
CA VAL A 111 -1.58 0.87 7.76
C VAL A 111 -0.73 1.15 9.00
N SER A 112 -1.37 1.51 10.11
CA SER A 112 -0.67 1.72 11.39
C SER A 112 0.00 0.44 11.88
N HIS A 113 -0.66 -0.71 11.76
CA HIS A 113 -0.09 -2.00 12.15
C HIS A 113 1.14 -2.37 11.32
N ILE A 114 1.12 -2.15 10.00
CA ILE A 114 2.27 -2.40 9.11
C ILE A 114 3.50 -1.67 9.63
N LEU A 115 3.36 -0.37 9.93
CA LEU A 115 4.47 0.47 10.39
C LEU A 115 4.95 0.12 11.81
N ILE A 116 4.04 -0.29 12.71
CA ILE A 116 4.43 -0.70 14.08
C ILE A 116 5.23 -2.00 14.05
N TYR A 117 4.86 -2.97 13.20
CA TYR A 117 5.59 -4.23 13.10
C TYR A 117 7.01 -4.02 12.59
N SER A 118 7.18 -3.14 11.59
CA SER A 118 8.50 -2.79 11.05
C SER A 118 9.39 -2.10 12.08
N ASP A 119 8.85 -1.13 12.83
CA ASP A 119 9.58 -0.43 13.90
C ASP A 119 10.02 -1.38 15.02
N ALA A 120 9.13 -2.28 15.45
CA ALA A 120 9.44 -3.29 16.46
C ALA A 120 10.53 -4.28 15.99
N TYR A 121 10.56 -4.60 14.70
CA TYR A 121 11.61 -5.44 14.11
C TYR A 121 12.97 -4.75 14.10
N LEU A 122 13.02 -3.48 13.68
CA LEU A 122 14.24 -2.66 13.68
C LEU A 122 14.85 -2.53 15.08
N GLN A 123 14.02 -2.30 16.10
CA GLN A 123 14.46 -2.24 17.50
C GLN A 123 15.06 -3.56 18.00
N LYS A 124 14.51 -4.71 17.59
CA LYS A 124 15.05 -6.03 17.96
C LYS A 124 16.37 -6.34 17.26
N CYS A 125 16.55 -5.88 16.03
CA CYS A 125 17.75 -6.11 15.24
C CYS A 125 18.91 -5.16 15.60
N ASN A 126 18.72 -4.23 16.55
CA ASN A 126 19.73 -3.27 16.99
C ASN A 126 20.36 -2.50 15.81
N VAL A 127 19.53 -2.13 14.82
CA VAL A 127 19.93 -1.35 13.65
C VAL A 127 19.87 0.13 14.03
N TYR A 128 20.87 0.60 14.77
CA TYR A 128 21.20 2.00 14.97
C TYR A 128 22.70 2.21 14.76
#